data_AF-A0A6J3E494-F1
#
_entry.id   AF-A0A6J3E494-F1
#
_cell.length_a   1.000
_cell.length_b   1.000
_cell.length_c   1.000
_cell.angle_alpha   90.00
_cell.angle_beta   90.00
_cell.angle_gamma   90.00
#
_symmetry.space_group_name_H-M   'P 1'
#
loop_
_entity.id
_entity.type
_entity.pdbx_description
1 polymer ?
#
loop_
_entity_poly.entity_id
_entity_poly.type
_entity_poly.pdbx_seq_one_letter_code
_entity_poly.pdbx_strand_id
1 'polypeptide(L)'
;MAAPSAAAAATAAGIGGGGFEPWLAARLEALGLDRAVYGAYIAGLLREEEGDEERLEALRGVLAACLEEDLLNDVCREVVEKWSESQIVDAKEKKEDEIQAIASMMEKQAKIVVKPKEISQEDKQRKAALLAQYANVTDEEDGDDEQDGSVGTAVNIGSEKSLFRNTNVEDVLNARKLERELLRDEFQKKKEQDKLQREKDKLAKQERKEKEKKRTQKGERKR
;
A
#
# COMPACT_ATOMS: atom_id res chain seq x y z
N MET A 1 0.89 71.14 26.61
CA MET A 1 1.59 70.45 25.52
C MET A 1 1.61 68.96 25.85
N ALA A 2 0.77 68.20 25.15
CA ALA A 2 0.66 66.73 25.18
C ALA A 2 1.98 66.06 24.73
N ALA A 3 2.33 64.79 24.93
CA ALA A 3 1.75 63.56 25.46
C ALA A 3 2.94 62.60 25.76
N PRO A 4 2.76 61.51 26.52
CA PRO A 4 3.79 60.51 26.81
C PRO A 4 4.00 59.53 25.65
N SER A 5 5.26 59.12 25.40
CA SER A 5 5.59 58.06 24.44
C SER A 5 5.37 56.69 25.09
N ALA A 6 4.34 55.98 24.62
CA ALA A 6 4.03 54.61 24.96
C ALA A 6 4.35 53.69 23.78
N ALA A 7 4.99 52.57 24.10
CA ALA A 7 4.82 51.23 23.50
C ALA A 7 4.87 51.08 21.97
N ALA A 8 5.93 50.42 21.51
CA ALA A 8 5.80 49.33 20.53
C ALA A 8 6.84 48.25 20.87
N ALA A 9 6.52 47.44 21.89
CA ALA A 9 7.11 46.11 22.01
C ALA A 9 6.60 45.30 20.82
N ALA A 10 7.44 45.17 19.78
CA ALA A 10 7.15 44.28 18.66
C ALA A 10 7.17 42.85 19.20
N THR A 11 5.98 42.29 19.24
CA THR A 11 5.66 40.92 19.60
C THR A 11 6.52 39.94 18.81
N ALA A 12 7.45 39.30 19.51
CA ALA A 12 7.94 37.97 19.15
C ALA A 12 6.75 37.00 19.21
N ALA A 13 5.99 36.94 18.13
CA ALA A 13 4.96 35.93 17.92
C ALA A 13 5.63 34.73 17.24
N GLY A 14 5.56 33.59 17.91
CA GLY A 14 6.38 32.42 17.65
C GLY A 14 6.30 31.90 16.22
N ILE A 15 7.47 31.65 15.65
CA ILE A 15 7.64 30.69 14.56
C ILE A 15 7.97 29.35 15.22
N GLY A 16 6.92 28.69 15.69
CA GLY A 16 6.94 27.26 15.96
C GLY A 16 6.68 26.52 14.65
N GLY A 17 7.61 25.66 14.26
CA GLY A 17 7.55 24.84 13.05
C GLY A 17 8.71 25.19 12.12
N GLY A 18 9.79 24.39 12.17
CA GLY A 18 10.98 24.52 11.33
C GLY A 18 10.71 24.11 9.88
N GLY A 19 9.78 24.79 9.22
CA GLY A 19 9.44 24.58 7.82
C GLY A 19 10.02 25.68 6.93
N PHE A 20 10.13 25.38 5.64
CA PHE A 20 10.60 26.33 4.63
C PHE A 20 9.76 27.62 4.53
N GLU A 21 8.43 27.51 4.54
CA GLU A 21 7.49 28.63 4.37
C GLU A 21 7.67 29.78 5.38
N PRO A 22 7.71 29.53 6.71
CA PRO A 22 7.92 30.61 7.68
C PRO A 22 9.34 31.19 7.61
N TRP A 23 10.35 30.40 7.22
CA TRP A 23 11.69 30.90 6.99
C TRP A 23 11.73 31.84 5.77
N LEU A 24 11.14 31.43 4.64
CA LEU A 24 11.06 32.22 3.41
C LEU A 24 10.32 33.54 3.69
N ALA A 25 9.24 33.49 4.46
CA ALA A 25 8.50 34.67 4.89
C ALA A 25 9.37 35.71 5.62
N ALA A 26 10.14 35.27 6.62
CA ALA A 26 11.04 36.14 7.36
C ALA A 26 12.18 36.67 6.49
N ARG A 27 12.69 35.84 5.56
CA ARG A 27 13.73 36.25 4.61
C ARG A 27 13.24 37.31 3.64
N LEU A 28 12.03 37.15 3.09
CA LEU A 28 11.40 38.14 2.21
C LEU A 28 11.12 39.47 2.93
N GLU A 29 10.66 39.40 4.18
CA GLU A 29 10.45 40.60 5.01
C GLU A 29 11.75 41.37 5.28
N ALA A 30 12.85 40.66 5.54
CA ALA A 30 14.18 41.27 5.68
C ALA A 30 14.68 41.95 4.40
N LEU A 31 14.26 41.46 3.23
CA LEU A 31 14.53 42.04 1.92
C LEU A 31 13.55 43.16 1.53
N GLY A 32 12.51 43.41 2.35
CA GLY A 32 11.46 44.39 2.06
C GLY A 32 10.48 43.95 0.95
N LEU A 33 10.42 42.65 0.64
CA LEU A 33 9.54 42.07 -0.35
C LEU A 33 8.22 41.62 0.28
N ASP A 34 7.12 41.76 -0.46
CA ASP A 34 5.79 41.35 0.03
C ASP A 34 5.70 39.82 0.15
N ARG A 35 5.61 39.33 1.39
CA ARG A 35 5.44 37.91 1.72
C ARG A 35 4.24 37.27 1.01
N ALA A 36 3.12 37.97 0.91
CA ALA A 36 1.88 37.39 0.37
C ALA A 36 1.97 37.14 -1.15
N VAL A 37 2.70 38.01 -1.86
CA VAL A 37 2.91 37.89 -3.31
C VAL A 37 4.06 36.93 -3.59
N TYR A 38 5.24 37.20 -3.03
CA TYR A 38 6.45 36.45 -3.36
C TYR A 38 6.55 35.10 -2.65
N GLY A 39 6.03 34.95 -1.43
CA GLY A 39 6.13 33.71 -0.67
C GLY A 39 5.45 32.54 -1.38
N ALA A 40 4.15 32.69 -1.71
CA ALA A 40 3.39 31.65 -2.39
C ALA A 40 3.91 31.40 -3.82
N TYR A 41 4.33 32.46 -4.52
CA TYR A 41 4.84 32.34 -5.89
C TYR A 41 6.17 31.60 -5.94
N ILE A 42 7.13 31.95 -5.08
CA ILE A 42 8.43 31.29 -4.99
C ILE A 42 8.27 29.82 -4.56
N ALA A 43 7.42 29.54 -3.57
CA ALA A 43 7.16 28.17 -3.13
C ALA A 43 6.53 27.29 -4.23
N GLY A 44 5.64 27.87 -5.04
CA GLY A 44 5.07 27.21 -6.22
C GLY A 44 6.14 26.95 -7.28
N LEU A 45 6.93 27.96 -7.62
CA LEU A 45 8.01 27.88 -8.60
C LEU A 45 9.02 26.79 -8.24
N LEU A 46 9.47 26.73 -6.99
CA LEU A 46 10.44 25.74 -6.51
C LEU A 46 9.92 24.30 -6.56
N ARG A 47 8.60 24.12 -6.53
CA ARG A 47 7.94 22.81 -6.63
C ARG A 47 7.83 22.33 -8.08
N GLU A 48 7.71 23.25 -9.03
CA GLU A 48 7.56 22.95 -10.46
C GLU A 48 8.91 22.59 -11.11
N GLU A 49 10.00 23.26 -10.72
CA GLU A 49 11.33 23.05 -11.31
C GLU A 49 12.00 21.76 -10.79
N GLU A 50 12.59 21.00 -11.72
CA GLU A 50 13.16 19.66 -11.49
C GLU A 50 14.70 19.72 -11.42
N GLY A 51 15.22 20.59 -10.57
CA GLY A 51 16.65 20.65 -10.31
C GLY A 51 17.06 21.94 -9.59
N ASP A 52 18.15 21.87 -8.82
CA ASP A 52 18.62 23.06 -8.09
C ASP A 52 19.15 24.14 -9.05
N GLU A 53 19.72 23.76 -10.21
CA GLU A 53 20.16 24.71 -11.24
C GLU A 53 18.98 25.41 -11.92
N GLU A 54 17.91 24.68 -12.26
CA GLU A 54 16.69 25.23 -12.85
C GLU A 54 15.97 26.15 -11.86
N ARG A 55 15.87 25.74 -10.59
CA ARG A 55 15.33 26.57 -9.49
C ARG A 55 16.11 27.88 -9.32
N LEU A 56 17.44 27.83 -9.42
CA LEU A 56 18.28 29.02 -9.33
C LEU A 56 18.01 29.99 -10.49
N GLU A 57 17.91 29.49 -11.71
CA GLU A 57 17.63 30.33 -12.89
C GLU A 57 16.23 30.95 -12.81
N ALA A 58 15.23 30.15 -12.44
CA ALA A 58 13.87 30.61 -12.26
C ALA A 58 13.77 31.68 -11.16
N LEU A 59 14.40 31.45 -10.01
CA LEU A 59 14.47 32.44 -8.91
C LEU A 59 15.17 33.73 -9.34
N ARG A 60 16.27 33.64 -10.09
CA ARG A 60 16.95 34.81 -10.64
C ARG A 60 16.02 35.62 -11.52
N GLY A 61 15.28 34.98 -12.42
CA GLY A 61 14.31 35.67 -13.29
C GLY A 61 13.27 36.47 -12.51
N VAL A 62 12.81 35.96 -11.38
CA VAL A 62 11.79 36.60 -10.52
C VAL A 62 12.37 37.71 -9.66
N LEU A 63 13.54 37.48 -9.06
CA LEU A 63 14.13 38.38 -8.07
C LEU A 63 15.10 39.41 -8.67
N ALA A 64 15.58 39.24 -9.91
CA ALA A 64 16.51 40.16 -10.56
C ALA A 64 15.95 41.58 -10.73
N ALA A 65 14.63 41.72 -10.84
CA ALA A 65 13.98 43.03 -10.89
C ALA A 65 13.95 43.75 -9.53
N CYS A 66 14.18 43.02 -8.44
CA CYS A 66 13.98 43.50 -7.07
C CYS A 66 15.28 43.61 -6.27
N LEU A 67 16.33 42.87 -6.63
CA LEU A 67 17.59 42.78 -5.90
C LEU A 67 18.78 43.09 -6.80
N GLU A 68 19.84 43.62 -6.22
CA GLU A 68 21.14 43.84 -6.89
C GLU A 68 21.82 42.49 -7.19
N GLU A 69 22.63 42.43 -8.25
CA GLU A 69 23.19 41.17 -8.77
C GLU A 69 24.02 40.39 -7.73
N ASP A 70 24.81 41.09 -6.91
CA ASP A 70 25.63 40.47 -5.85
C ASP A 70 24.76 39.82 -4.76
N LEU A 71 23.72 40.53 -4.28
CA LEU A 71 22.80 40.02 -3.27
C LEU A 71 21.86 38.95 -3.83
N LEU A 72 21.45 39.09 -5.09
CA LEU A 72 20.56 38.17 -5.78
C LEU A 72 21.14 36.76 -5.83
N ASN A 73 22.41 36.64 -6.22
CA ASN A 73 23.12 35.36 -6.30
C ASN A 73 23.09 34.61 -4.97
N ASP A 74 23.38 35.32 -3.88
CA ASP A 74 23.47 34.75 -2.53
C ASP A 74 22.09 34.36 -2.00
N VAL A 75 21.08 35.24 -2.18
CA VAL A 75 19.69 34.97 -1.77
C VAL A 75 19.13 33.77 -2.53
N CYS A 76 19.31 33.69 -3.86
CA CYS A 76 18.82 32.55 -4.64
C CYS A 76 19.44 31.23 -4.18
N ARG A 77 20.75 31.22 -3.89
CA ARG A 77 21.45 30.04 -3.37
C ARG A 77 20.91 29.59 -2.03
N GLU A 78 20.76 30.53 -1.09
CA GLU A 78 20.26 30.24 0.25
C GLU A 78 18.82 29.70 0.21
N VAL A 79 17.96 30.27 -0.63
CA VAL A 79 16.57 29.81 -0.80
C VAL A 79 16.53 28.37 -1.32
N VAL A 80 17.34 28.03 -2.32
CA VAL A 80 17.40 26.66 -2.86
C VAL A 80 17.99 25.68 -1.84
N GLU A 81 19.02 26.07 -1.09
CA GLU A 81 19.59 25.25 -0.02
C GLU A 81 18.55 24.95 1.07
N LYS A 82 17.84 25.98 1.55
CA LYS A 82 16.80 25.84 2.57
C LYS A 82 15.60 25.04 2.08
N TRP A 83 15.25 25.16 0.80
CA TRP A 83 14.24 24.32 0.18
C TRP A 83 14.66 22.84 0.20
N SER A 84 15.86 22.55 -0.27
CA SER A 84 16.40 21.18 -0.29
C SER A 84 16.52 20.57 1.10
N GLU A 85 16.96 21.35 2.10
CA GLU A 85 16.96 20.93 3.51
C GLU A 85 15.55 20.57 4.01
N SER A 86 14.56 21.42 3.72
CA SER A 86 13.16 21.17 4.12
C SER A 86 12.61 19.90 3.49
N GLN A 87 12.94 19.63 2.22
CA GLN A 87 12.51 18.42 1.52
C GLN A 87 13.12 17.15 2.14
N ILE A 88 14.36 17.23 2.64
CA ILE A 88 15.02 16.12 3.34
C ILE A 88 14.38 15.89 4.71
N VAL A 89 14.06 16.94 5.45
CA VAL A 89 13.37 16.85 6.74
C VAL A 89 11.97 16.25 6.56
N ASP A 90 11.18 16.77 5.61
CA ASP A 90 9.85 16.24 5.29
C ASP A 90 9.91 14.75 4.87
N ALA A 91 10.95 14.36 4.11
CA ALA A 91 11.15 12.97 3.73
C ALA A 91 11.55 12.08 4.92
N LYS A 92 12.26 12.63 5.91
CA LYS A 92 12.65 11.92 7.12
C LYS A 92 11.47 11.75 8.07
N GLU A 93 10.70 12.81 8.30
CA GLU A 93 9.49 12.78 9.14
C GLU A 93 8.48 11.76 8.60
N LYS A 94 8.22 11.75 7.28
CA LYS A 94 7.35 10.75 6.63
C LYS A 94 7.81 9.31 6.85
N LYS A 95 9.12 9.05 6.81
CA LYS A 95 9.68 7.72 7.08
C LYS A 95 9.51 7.32 8.55
N GLU A 96 9.66 8.26 9.47
CA GLU A 96 9.49 8.02 10.90
C GLU A 96 8.03 7.69 11.25
N ASP A 97 7.08 8.43 10.66
CA ASP A 97 5.64 8.14 10.77
C ASP A 97 5.26 6.77 10.19
N GLU A 98 5.83 6.38 9.05
CA GLU A 98 5.62 5.07 8.43
C GLU A 98 6.14 3.94 9.31
N ILE A 99 7.35 4.10 9.86
CA ILE A 99 7.94 3.13 10.80
C ILE A 99 7.07 3.02 12.06
N GLN A 100 6.56 4.13 12.58
CA GLN A 100 5.68 4.13 13.75
C GLN A 100 4.33 3.44 13.45
N ALA A 101 3.77 3.63 12.26
CA ALA A 101 2.57 2.94 11.82
C ALA A 101 2.78 1.42 11.72
N ILE A 102 3.91 0.99 11.15
CA ILE A 102 4.30 -0.42 11.06
C ILE A 102 4.45 -1.03 12.47
N ALA A 103 5.14 -0.34 13.38
CA ALA A 103 5.29 -0.78 14.77
C ALA A 103 3.92 -0.95 15.45
N SER A 104 3.00 0.01 15.26
CA SER A 104 1.64 -0.08 15.80
C SER A 104 0.85 -1.28 15.21
N MET A 105 1.03 -1.58 13.92
CA MET A 105 0.40 -2.75 13.30
C MET A 105 0.97 -4.06 13.84
N MET A 106 2.30 -4.15 14.01
CA MET A 106 2.96 -5.33 14.58
C MET A 106 2.50 -5.58 16.02
N GLU A 107 2.37 -4.54 16.85
CA GLU A 107 1.87 -4.68 18.22
C GLU A 107 0.43 -5.24 18.25
N LYS A 108 -0.44 -4.76 17.36
CA LYS A 108 -1.81 -5.26 17.22
C LYS A 108 -1.85 -6.73 16.80
N GLN A 109 -0.94 -7.16 15.92
CA GLN A 109 -0.84 -8.56 15.50
C GLN A 109 -0.23 -9.45 16.61
N ALA A 110 0.76 -8.96 17.36
CA ALA A 110 1.38 -9.68 18.46
C ALA A 110 0.43 -9.89 19.66
N LYS A 111 -0.57 -9.03 19.84
CA LYS A 111 -1.59 -9.17 20.89
C LYS A 111 -2.70 -10.17 20.54
N ILE A 112 -2.81 -10.58 19.28
CA ILE A 112 -3.61 -11.73 18.85
C ILE A 112 -2.77 -12.99 19.08
N VAL A 113 -2.44 -13.25 20.35
CA VAL A 113 -1.94 -14.57 20.76
C VAL A 113 -3.11 -15.53 20.57
N VAL A 114 -2.93 -16.39 19.56
CA VAL A 114 -3.66 -17.62 19.33
C VAL A 114 -3.93 -18.28 20.68
N LYS A 115 -5.20 -18.32 21.10
CA LYS A 115 -5.61 -19.25 22.16
C LYS A 115 -5.15 -20.64 21.68
N PRO A 116 -4.27 -21.35 22.40
CA PRO A 116 -3.88 -22.69 22.00
C PRO A 116 -5.15 -23.52 21.87
N LYS A 117 -5.48 -23.93 20.65
CA LYS A 117 -6.62 -24.78 20.37
C LYS A 117 -6.36 -26.10 21.09
N GLU A 118 -7.21 -26.45 22.05
CA GLU A 118 -7.14 -27.74 22.73
C GLU A 118 -7.29 -28.84 21.68
N ILE A 119 -6.16 -29.46 21.35
CA ILE A 119 -6.09 -30.54 20.38
C ILE A 119 -6.80 -31.73 21.05
N SER A 120 -7.91 -32.18 20.46
CA SER A 120 -8.68 -33.34 20.95
C SER A 120 -7.76 -34.56 21.08
N GLN A 121 -8.04 -35.42 22.05
CA GLN A 121 -7.24 -36.62 22.32
C GLN A 121 -7.10 -37.51 21.07
N GLU A 122 -8.12 -37.52 20.21
CA GLU A 122 -8.13 -38.28 18.95
C GLU A 122 -7.09 -37.77 17.93
N ASP A 123 -6.92 -36.45 17.81
CA ASP A 123 -5.92 -35.85 16.92
C ASP A 123 -4.49 -36.07 17.44
N LYS A 124 -4.31 -36.11 18.76
CA LYS A 124 -3.04 -36.51 19.39
C LYS A 124 -2.71 -37.97 19.10
N GLN A 125 -3.71 -38.86 19.15
CA GLN A 125 -3.53 -40.27 18.83
C GLN A 125 -3.22 -40.49 17.35
N ARG A 126 -3.89 -39.78 16.43
CA ARG A 126 -3.57 -39.83 15.00
C ARG A 126 -2.15 -39.33 14.72
N LYS A 127 -1.73 -38.23 15.37
CA LYS A 127 -0.35 -37.73 15.25
C LYS A 127 0.68 -38.71 15.81
N ALA A 128 0.38 -39.34 16.94
CA ALA A 128 1.25 -40.35 17.56
C ALA A 128 1.35 -41.63 16.70
N ALA A 129 0.24 -42.10 16.13
CA ALA A 129 0.23 -43.24 15.22
C ALA A 129 1.04 -42.97 13.95
N LEU A 130 0.93 -41.75 13.39
CA LEU A 130 1.77 -41.34 12.27
C LEU A 130 3.25 -41.32 12.66
N LEU A 131 3.60 -40.75 13.84
CA LEU A 131 4.97 -40.77 14.34
C LEU A 131 5.51 -42.20 14.52
N ALA A 132 4.70 -43.11 15.06
CA ALA A 132 5.06 -44.51 15.25
C ALA A 132 5.30 -45.23 13.91
N GLN A 133 4.52 -44.91 12.88
CA GLN A 133 4.73 -45.45 11.53
C GLN A 133 6.12 -45.08 10.97
N TYR A 134 6.67 -43.93 11.35
CA TYR A 134 8.03 -43.52 10.99
C TYR A 134 9.10 -44.01 11.99
N ALA A 135 8.73 -44.38 13.21
CA ALA A 135 9.67 -44.89 14.22
C ALA A 135 10.20 -46.29 13.88
N ASN A 136 9.41 -47.12 13.19
CA ASN A 136 9.81 -48.46 12.74
C ASN A 136 10.82 -48.47 11.58
N VAL A 137 11.30 -47.31 11.11
CA VAL A 137 12.29 -47.23 10.00
C VAL A 137 13.70 -46.95 10.51
N THR A 138 13.94 -46.92 11.84
CA THR A 138 15.27 -46.52 12.38
C THR A 138 15.81 -47.40 13.52
N ASP A 139 15.19 -48.55 13.82
CA ASP A 139 15.65 -49.41 14.93
C ASP A 139 15.66 -50.91 14.57
N GLU A 140 16.23 -51.24 13.40
CA GLU A 140 16.55 -52.64 13.05
C GLU A 140 17.97 -52.68 12.46
N GLU A 141 18.96 -52.46 13.32
CA GLU A 141 20.35 -52.87 13.07
C GLU A 141 20.89 -53.51 14.35
N ASP A 142 20.60 -54.80 14.52
CA ASP A 142 21.42 -55.71 15.31
C ASP A 142 21.41 -57.09 14.64
N GLY A 143 22.60 -57.61 14.32
CA GLY A 143 22.82 -58.99 13.87
C GLY A 143 23.16 -59.17 12.39
N ASP A 144 24.46 -59.13 12.08
CA ASP A 144 25.23 -60.14 11.32
C ASP A 144 24.50 -60.93 10.21
N ASP A 145 24.90 -60.74 8.95
CA ASP A 145 25.60 -61.74 8.11
C ASP A 145 25.50 -61.37 6.61
N GLU A 146 26.42 -61.92 5.83
CA GLU A 146 26.81 -61.54 4.48
C GLU A 146 25.75 -61.65 3.35
N GLN A 147 26.05 -60.92 2.26
CA GLN A 147 25.97 -61.37 0.86
C GLN A 147 24.72 -61.05 0.02
N ASP A 148 24.98 -60.14 -0.95
CA ASP A 148 24.57 -60.17 -2.36
C ASP A 148 23.10 -60.02 -2.75
N GLY A 149 22.89 -59.36 -3.89
CA GLY A 149 21.61 -59.39 -4.60
C GLY A 149 21.00 -58.03 -4.90
N SER A 150 21.63 -57.31 -5.82
CA SER A 150 21.00 -56.49 -6.86
C SER A 150 19.46 -56.63 -6.98
N VAL A 151 18.73 -55.51 -6.94
CA VAL A 151 17.79 -55.04 -7.99
C VAL A 151 17.17 -53.72 -7.54
N GLY A 152 17.11 -52.78 -8.49
CA GLY A 152 16.91 -51.36 -8.24
C GLY A 152 15.53 -50.96 -7.73
N THR A 153 15.51 -49.88 -6.97
CA THR A 153 14.49 -48.85 -7.06
C THR A 153 15.21 -47.53 -6.88
N ALA A 154 15.28 -46.76 -7.96
CA ALA A 154 15.73 -45.39 -7.94
C ALA A 154 14.76 -44.57 -7.07
N VAL A 155 14.99 -44.53 -5.76
CA VAL A 155 14.33 -43.56 -4.90
C VAL A 155 15.12 -42.28 -5.03
N ASN A 156 14.56 -41.42 -5.86
CA ASN A 156 14.92 -40.04 -6.09
C ASN A 156 15.06 -39.33 -4.73
N ILE A 157 16.25 -39.36 -4.11
CA ILE A 157 16.65 -38.41 -3.06
C ILE A 157 16.99 -37.09 -3.78
N GLY A 158 16.00 -36.58 -4.49
CA GLY A 158 16.08 -35.38 -5.28
C GLY A 158 15.76 -34.19 -4.39
N SER A 159 16.78 -33.66 -3.71
CA SER A 159 16.80 -32.24 -3.31
C SER A 159 15.57 -31.74 -2.51
N GLU A 160 15.00 -32.55 -1.62
CA GLU A 160 13.88 -32.14 -0.75
C GLU A 160 14.34 -31.65 0.63
N LYS A 161 15.62 -31.29 0.78
CA LYS A 161 16.25 -30.95 2.07
C LYS A 161 16.57 -29.46 2.23
N SER A 162 15.73 -28.58 1.69
CA SER A 162 15.68 -27.19 2.16
C SER A 162 14.38 -27.02 2.93
N LEU A 163 14.45 -27.03 4.27
CA LEU A 163 13.33 -26.82 5.19
C LEU A 163 12.56 -25.50 4.93
N PHE A 164 13.15 -24.60 4.15
CA PHE A 164 12.48 -23.46 3.57
C PHE A 164 12.76 -23.45 2.06
N ARG A 165 11.81 -23.98 1.28
CA ARG A 165 11.81 -23.82 -0.17
C ARG A 165 11.26 -22.43 -0.48
N ASN A 166 11.89 -21.69 -1.39
CA ASN A 166 11.41 -20.37 -1.78
C ASN A 166 10.07 -20.53 -2.53
N THR A 167 8.97 -20.21 -1.84
CA THR A 167 7.61 -20.32 -2.39
C THR A 167 7.26 -19.16 -3.30
N ASN A 168 8.05 -18.07 -3.33
CA ASN A 168 7.73 -16.88 -4.12
C ASN A 168 7.56 -17.20 -5.61
N VAL A 169 8.38 -18.11 -6.16
CA VAL A 169 8.25 -18.54 -7.56
C VAL A 169 6.97 -19.34 -7.78
N GLU A 170 6.62 -20.22 -6.85
CA GLU A 170 5.41 -21.02 -6.90
C GLU A 170 4.15 -20.15 -6.71
N ASP A 171 4.19 -19.18 -5.80
CA ASP A 171 3.13 -18.21 -5.52
C ASP A 171 2.87 -17.29 -6.71
N VAL A 172 3.93 -16.79 -7.37
CA VAL A 172 3.78 -15.97 -8.60
C VAL A 172 3.16 -16.79 -9.72
N LEU A 173 3.56 -18.06 -9.89
CA LEU A 173 2.97 -18.94 -10.90
C LEU A 173 1.51 -19.28 -10.57
N ASN A 174 1.19 -19.54 -9.31
CA ASN A 174 -0.16 -19.81 -8.85
C ASN A 174 -1.07 -18.58 -8.97
N ALA A 175 -0.59 -17.38 -8.63
CA ALA A 175 -1.33 -16.13 -8.80
C ALA A 175 -1.66 -15.87 -10.27
N ARG A 176 -0.69 -16.03 -11.18
CA ARG A 176 -0.92 -15.89 -12.63
C ARG A 176 -1.88 -16.94 -13.19
N LYS A 177 -1.85 -18.17 -12.63
CA LYS A 177 -2.78 -19.24 -13.00
C LYS A 177 -4.20 -18.93 -12.52
N LEU A 178 -4.34 -18.46 -11.28
CA LEU A 178 -5.63 -18.06 -10.70
C LEU A 178 -6.24 -16.89 -11.47
N GLU A 179 -5.45 -15.88 -11.84
CA GLU A 179 -5.90 -14.76 -12.67
C GLU A 179 -6.46 -15.26 -14.01
N ARG A 180 -5.75 -16.18 -14.67
CA ARG A 180 -6.22 -16.79 -15.92
C ARG A 180 -7.53 -17.57 -15.75
N GLU A 181 -7.69 -18.28 -14.64
CA GLU A 181 -8.90 -19.04 -14.32
C GLU A 181 -10.08 -18.11 -14.03
N LEU A 182 -9.85 -17.04 -13.25
CA LEU A 182 -10.85 -16.01 -12.98
C LEU A 182 -11.34 -15.34 -14.26
N LEU A 183 -10.47 -14.98 -15.20
CA LEU A 183 -10.90 -14.41 -16.49
C LEU A 183 -11.76 -15.40 -17.30
N ARG A 184 -11.46 -16.70 -17.24
CA ARG A 184 -12.28 -17.73 -17.90
C ARG A 184 -13.64 -17.85 -17.25
N ASP A 185 -13.68 -17.91 -15.92
CA ASP A 185 -14.92 -18.02 -15.15
C ASP A 185 -15.79 -16.77 -15.29
N GLU A 186 -15.22 -15.57 -15.31
CA GLU A 186 -15.95 -14.33 -15.55
C GLU A 186 -16.56 -14.29 -16.95
N PHE A 187 -15.84 -14.75 -17.97
CA PHE A 187 -16.39 -14.87 -19.32
C PHE A 187 -17.54 -15.88 -19.37
N GLN A 188 -17.37 -17.03 -18.73
CA GLN A 188 -18.38 -18.08 -18.66
C GLN A 188 -19.64 -17.58 -17.92
N LYS A 189 -19.45 -16.92 -16.78
CA LYS A 189 -20.51 -16.33 -15.96
C LYS A 189 -21.24 -15.21 -16.72
N LYS A 190 -20.54 -14.37 -17.47
CA LYS A 190 -21.17 -13.34 -18.32
C LYS A 190 -22.05 -13.97 -19.41
N LYS A 191 -21.57 -15.07 -20.02
CA LYS A 191 -22.35 -15.84 -21.00
C LYS A 191 -23.58 -16.50 -20.36
N GLU A 192 -23.46 -17.04 -19.15
CA GLU A 192 -24.56 -17.63 -18.40
C GLU A 192 -25.59 -16.57 -17.95
N GLN A 193 -25.14 -15.40 -17.52
CA GLN A 193 -26.02 -14.28 -17.19
C GLN A 193 -26.81 -13.79 -18.41
N ASP A 194 -26.18 -13.66 -19.58
CA ASP A 194 -26.91 -13.31 -20.82
C ASP A 194 -27.96 -14.37 -21.17
N LYS A 195 -27.63 -15.66 -21.00
CA LYS A 195 -28.57 -16.76 -21.21
C LYS A 195 -29.74 -16.71 -20.22
N LEU A 196 -29.47 -16.53 -18.93
CA LEU A 196 -30.48 -16.42 -17.87
C LEU A 196 -31.40 -15.21 -18.10
N GLN A 197 -30.85 -14.08 -18.55
CA GLN A 197 -31.63 -12.89 -18.86
C GLN A 197 -32.60 -13.16 -20.02
N ARG A 198 -32.16 -13.83 -21.09
CA ARG A 198 -33.03 -14.24 -22.20
C ARG A 198 -34.13 -15.22 -21.74
N GLU A 199 -33.81 -16.16 -20.86
CA GLU A 199 -34.81 -17.10 -20.32
C GLU A 199 -35.81 -16.40 -19.41
N LYS A 200 -35.36 -15.48 -18.57
CA LYS A 200 -36.21 -14.64 -17.71
C LYS A 200 -37.19 -13.80 -18.54
N ASP A 201 -36.72 -13.19 -19.63
CA ASP A 201 -37.58 -12.41 -20.54
C ASP A 201 -38.60 -13.29 -21.27
N LYS A 202 -38.22 -14.52 -21.65
CA LYS A 202 -39.14 -15.49 -22.26
C LYS A 202 -40.22 -15.93 -21.27
N LEU A 203 -39.84 -16.26 -20.04
CA LEU A 203 -40.77 -16.64 -18.98
C LEU A 203 -41.71 -15.49 -18.63
N ALA A 204 -41.20 -14.27 -18.48
CA ALA A 204 -42.04 -13.09 -18.21
C ALA A 204 -43.08 -12.84 -19.33
N LYS A 205 -42.71 -13.07 -20.60
CA LYS A 205 -43.66 -13.00 -21.73
C LYS A 205 -44.72 -14.11 -21.67
N GLN A 206 -44.34 -15.34 -21.31
CA GLN A 206 -45.29 -16.44 -21.14
C GLN A 206 -46.23 -16.21 -19.95
N GLU A 207 -45.70 -15.75 -18.82
CA GLU A 207 -46.47 -15.44 -17.61
C GLU A 207 -47.48 -14.31 -17.85
N ARG A 208 -47.10 -13.27 -18.61
CA ARG A 208 -48.04 -12.22 -19.04
C ARG A 208 -49.17 -12.79 -19.89
N LYS A 209 -48.85 -13.63 -20.88
CA LYS A 209 -49.86 -14.30 -21.72
C LYS A 209 -50.78 -15.21 -20.91
N GLU A 210 -50.25 -15.94 -19.93
CA GLU A 210 -51.06 -16.80 -19.05
C GLU A 210 -51.91 -16.02 -18.07
N LYS A 211 -51.38 -14.96 -17.46
CA LYS A 211 -52.14 -14.06 -16.59
C LYS A 211 -53.31 -13.42 -17.35
N GLU A 212 -53.09 -13.02 -18.60
CA GLU A 212 -54.14 -12.51 -19.47
C GLU A 212 -55.19 -13.58 -19.78
N LYS A 213 -54.78 -14.79 -20.18
CA LYS A 213 -55.70 -15.94 -20.40
C LYS A 213 -56.50 -16.32 -19.15
N LYS A 214 -55.87 -16.32 -17.97
CA LYS A 214 -56.56 -16.57 -16.69
C LYS A 214 -57.54 -15.45 -16.33
N ARG A 215 -57.24 -14.20 -16.71
CA ARG A 215 -58.12 -13.04 -16.48
C ARG A 215 -59.38 -13.11 -17.36
N THR A 216 -59.25 -13.53 -18.61
CA THR A 216 -60.40 -13.67 -19.52
C THR A 216 -61.28 -14.89 -19.18
N GLN A 217 -60.67 -16.03 -18.84
CA GLN A 217 -61.41 -17.26 -18.51
C GLN A 217 -62.19 -17.17 -17.18
N LYS A 218 -61.71 -16.40 -16.19
CA LYS A 218 -62.48 -16.12 -14.96
C LYS A 218 -63.68 -15.20 -15.20
N GLY A 219 -63.70 -14.43 -16.29
CA GLY A 219 -64.79 -13.52 -16.64
C GLY A 219 -66.02 -14.25 -17.20
N GLU A 220 -65.82 -15.32 -17.96
CA GLU A 220 -66.91 -16.14 -18.51
C GLU A 220 -67.54 -17.07 -17.47
N ARG A 221 -66.76 -17.61 -16.52
CA ARG A 221 -67.28 -18.50 -15.47
C ARG A 221 -68.13 -17.80 -14.40
N LYS A 222 -68.17 -16.47 -14.41
CA LYS A 222 -68.96 -15.62 -13.48
C LYS A 222 -70.20 -15.02 -14.14
N ARG A 223 -70.40 -15.20 -15.45
CA ARG A 223 -71.62 -14.78 -16.16
C ARG A 223 -72.54 -15.98 -16.36
#